data_AF-A0A834G7R5-F1
#
_entry.id   AF-A0A834G7R5-F1
#
_cell.length_a   1.000
_cell.length_b   1.000
_cell.length_c   1.000
_cell.angle_alpha   90.00
_cell.angle_beta   90.00
_cell.angle_gamma   90.00
#
_symmetry.space_group_name_H-M   'P 1'
#
loop_
_entity.id
_entity.type
_entity.pdbx_description
1 polymer ?
#
loop_
_entity_poly.entity_id
_entity_poly.type
_entity_poly.pdbx_seq_one_letter_code
_entity_poly.pdbx_strand_id
1 'polypeptide(L)'
;MKRMCSSTSDIVSDLPDNILEKILVLMPIRDAVRTSVLSKKWRYTWRTIPELVFDDKSLVDPYPILFRQGFPPVHLPTKDRFLASIYHILLFHRGAILKFILSISWKLIGNRLLMLRHLNALELSDVLLGTALIFQFIWLMITNSPKLQRLTIQAIPCSKDDEVAVLKICEATMVSSDFYLKQLREVEMRSVSGTTPELHIMKLLLAYSPKLEIMVVKPHPAKVTDGGLRILKELSQFQRLSPKAKITYKHPNVRN
;
A
#
# COMPACT_ATOMS: atom_id res chain seq x y z
N MET A 1 16.55 40.92 38.18
CA MET A 1 15.44 39.94 38.20
C MET A 1 16.00 38.56 37.85
N LYS A 2 15.90 37.60 38.79
CA LYS A 2 16.32 36.20 38.61
C LYS A 2 15.43 35.55 37.54
N ARG A 3 16.03 34.92 36.52
CA ARG A 3 15.30 34.00 35.63
C ARG A 3 14.86 32.79 36.46
N MET A 4 13.55 32.61 36.63
CA MET A 4 12.99 31.36 37.14
C MET A 4 13.22 30.27 36.10
N CYS A 5 14.20 29.41 36.35
CA CYS A 5 14.29 28.11 35.72
C CYS A 5 13.16 27.24 36.26
N SER A 6 11.99 27.22 35.60
CA SER A 6 11.08 26.09 35.73
C SER A 6 11.61 24.98 34.83
N SER A 7 12.59 24.21 35.31
CA SER A 7 12.90 22.90 34.74
C SER A 7 11.78 21.94 35.12
N THR A 8 10.63 22.08 34.45
CA THR A 8 9.72 20.96 34.27
C THR A 8 10.53 19.95 33.44
N SER A 9 11.14 18.97 34.10
CA SER A 9 11.83 17.89 33.40
C SER A 9 10.87 17.33 32.36
N ASP A 10 11.28 17.34 31.10
CA ASP A 10 10.46 16.84 30.00
C ASP A 10 10.46 15.31 30.07
N ILE A 11 9.57 14.78 30.91
CA ILE A 11 9.39 13.34 31.19
C ILE A 11 9.28 12.55 29.88
N VAL A 12 8.71 13.17 28.85
CA VAL A 12 8.49 12.59 27.52
C VAL A 12 9.80 12.50 26.74
N SER A 13 10.76 13.41 26.96
CA SER A 13 12.12 13.33 26.42
C SER A 13 13.04 12.37 27.19
N ASP A 14 12.74 12.07 28.45
CA ASP A 14 13.56 11.19 29.29
C ASP A 14 13.34 9.69 28.99
N LEU A 15 12.29 9.35 28.25
CA LEU A 15 12.00 7.98 27.83
C LEU A 15 13.12 7.39 26.96
N PRO A 16 13.57 6.14 27.21
CA PRO A 16 14.53 5.45 26.35
C PRO A 16 14.04 5.28 24.89
N ASP A 17 14.96 5.27 23.93
CA ASP A 17 14.62 5.26 22.48
C ASP A 17 13.75 4.07 22.08
N ASN A 18 14.00 2.89 22.66
CA ASN A 18 13.21 1.69 22.41
C ASN A 18 11.74 1.79 22.90
N ILE A 19 11.46 2.65 23.88
CA ILE A 19 10.09 2.93 24.35
C ILE A 19 9.42 3.92 23.40
N LEU A 20 10.15 4.94 22.96
CA LEU A 20 9.65 5.91 21.98
C LEU A 20 9.26 5.23 20.66
N GLU A 21 10.09 4.32 20.16
CA GLU A 21 9.78 3.55 18.95
C GLU A 21 8.51 2.71 19.12
N LYS A 22 8.34 2.04 20.27
CA LYS A 22 7.12 1.27 20.56
C LYS A 22 5.87 2.14 20.59
N ILE A 23 5.95 3.32 21.20
CA ILE A 23 4.81 4.26 21.22
C ILE A 23 4.45 4.68 19.80
N LEU A 24 5.43 5.05 18.98
CA LEU A 24 5.20 5.55 17.63
C LEU A 24 4.65 4.49 16.67
N VAL A 25 5.06 3.22 16.80
CA VAL A 25 4.53 2.11 16.00
C VAL A 25 3.05 1.86 16.30
N LEU A 26 2.56 2.23 17.48
CA LEU A 26 1.15 2.08 17.86
C LEU A 26 0.25 3.23 17.36
N MET A 27 0.83 4.26 16.74
CA MET A 27 0.11 5.45 16.28
C MET A 27 -0.02 5.47 14.75
N PRO A 28 -1.09 6.09 14.20
CA PRO A 28 -1.13 6.43 12.79
C PRO A 28 0.09 7.27 12.41
N ILE A 29 0.67 7.02 11.22
CA ILE A 29 1.94 7.65 10.82
C ILE A 29 1.89 9.19 10.86
N ARG A 30 0.71 9.78 10.58
CA ARG A 30 0.50 11.23 10.66
C ARG A 30 0.68 11.74 12.09
N ASP A 31 0.17 11.03 13.07
CA ASP A 31 0.27 11.41 14.47
C ASP A 31 1.67 11.12 15.02
N ALA A 32 2.29 10.01 14.59
CA ALA A 32 3.70 9.75 14.85
C ALA A 32 4.60 10.89 14.35
N VAL A 33 4.37 11.40 13.13
CA VAL A 33 5.09 12.58 12.60
C VAL A 33 4.77 13.83 13.41
N ARG A 34 3.52 14.03 13.85
CA ARG A 34 3.13 15.19 14.68
C ARG A 34 3.86 15.24 16.02
N THR A 35 4.24 14.09 16.59
CA THR A 35 5.05 14.07 17.81
C THR A 35 6.43 14.72 17.64
N SER A 36 6.88 14.96 16.40
CA SER A 36 8.16 15.63 16.11
C SER A 36 8.30 17.03 16.71
N VAL A 37 7.18 17.66 17.08
CA VAL A 37 7.16 18.98 17.73
C VAL A 37 7.29 18.91 19.26
N LEU A 38 7.10 17.73 19.87
CA LEU A 38 7.14 17.56 21.33
C LEU A 38 8.53 17.86 21.88
N SER A 39 9.59 17.34 21.24
CA SER A 39 10.96 17.64 21.64
C SER A 39 11.99 17.35 20.54
N LYS A 40 13.25 17.75 20.76
CA LYS A 40 14.36 17.42 19.86
C LYS A 40 14.55 15.91 19.68
N LYS A 41 14.23 15.12 20.72
CA LYS A 41 14.37 13.65 20.69
C LYS A 41 13.33 13.03 19.76
N TRP A 42 12.07 13.43 19.91
CA TRP A 42 10.94 12.94 19.10
C TRP A 42 10.97 13.39 17.64
N ARG A 43 11.66 14.51 17.34
CA ARG A 43 11.73 15.11 16.01
C ARG A 43 12.02 14.12 14.89
N TYR A 44 12.84 13.12 15.19
CA TYR A 44 13.42 12.23 14.19
C TYR A 44 13.12 10.76 14.41
N THR A 45 12.51 10.39 15.53
CA THR A 45 12.27 8.98 15.92
C THR A 45 11.31 8.29 14.95
N TRP A 46 10.34 9.02 14.39
CA TRP A 46 9.41 8.45 13.41
C TRP A 46 10.08 7.99 12.11
N ARG A 47 11.27 8.52 11.78
CA ARG A 47 11.97 8.24 10.50
C ARG A 47 12.48 6.80 10.39
N THR A 48 12.46 6.03 11.47
CA THR A 48 12.91 4.63 11.51
C THR A 48 11.77 3.63 11.69
N ILE A 49 10.51 4.11 11.78
CA ILE A 49 9.35 3.23 11.94
C ILE A 49 9.28 2.22 10.78
N PRO A 50 9.28 0.90 11.05
CA PRO A 50 9.35 -0.11 10.01
C PRO A 50 8.02 -0.34 9.28
N GLU A 51 6.90 0.06 9.87
CA GLU A 51 5.56 -0.10 9.31
C GLU A 51 4.90 1.25 9.03
N LEU A 52 4.64 1.54 7.77
CA LEU A 52 3.96 2.77 7.35
C LEU A 52 2.54 2.44 6.89
N VAL A 53 1.55 2.97 7.60
CA VAL A 53 0.12 2.78 7.27
C VAL A 53 -0.49 4.11 6.86
N PHE A 54 -0.99 4.16 5.64
CA PHE A 54 -1.64 5.32 5.04
C PHE A 54 -3.08 4.96 4.69
N ASP A 55 -4.06 5.53 5.40
CA ASP A 55 -5.47 5.26 5.20
C ASP A 55 -6.30 6.54 4.92
N ASP A 56 -7.54 6.39 4.43
CA ASP A 56 -8.42 7.54 4.18
C ASP A 56 -8.72 8.34 5.47
N LYS A 57 -8.64 7.72 6.66
CA LYS A 57 -8.82 8.42 7.94
C LYS A 57 -7.68 9.39 8.23
N SER A 58 -6.48 9.09 7.74
CA SER A 58 -5.35 10.02 7.77
C SER A 58 -5.53 11.25 6.86
N LEU A 59 -6.49 11.23 5.92
CA LEU A 59 -6.85 12.36 5.04
C LEU A 59 -7.74 13.39 5.70
N VAL A 60 -8.59 12.96 6.63
CA VAL A 60 -9.52 13.86 7.30
C VAL A 60 -8.72 14.55 8.39
N ASP A 61 -8.57 15.88 8.33
CA ASP A 61 -8.17 16.61 9.51
C ASP A 61 -9.38 16.59 10.46
N PRO A 62 -9.30 15.94 11.64
CA PRO A 62 -10.45 15.91 12.56
C PRO A 62 -10.81 17.32 13.06
N TYR A 63 -9.88 18.27 12.88
CA TYR A 63 -10.06 19.67 13.22
C TYR A 63 -9.69 20.54 12.01
N PRO A 64 -10.66 21.21 11.39
CA PRO A 64 -10.41 22.43 10.66
C PRO A 64 -9.99 23.47 11.72
N ILE A 65 -8.69 23.57 12.00
CA ILE A 65 -8.13 24.46 13.06
C ILE A 65 -8.29 25.96 12.71
N LEU A 66 -9.10 26.31 11.70
CA LEU A 66 -9.43 27.69 11.33
C LEU A 66 -10.94 27.91 11.09
N PHE A 67 -11.83 27.28 11.87
CA PHE A 67 -13.17 27.86 12.09
C PHE A 67 -13.14 28.98 13.14
N ARG A 68 -12.13 29.85 13.04
CA ARG A 68 -12.12 31.17 13.64
C ARG A 68 -11.84 32.14 12.50
N GLN A 69 -12.86 32.91 12.12
CA GLN A 69 -12.90 33.92 11.05
C GLN A 69 -13.28 33.40 9.66
N GLY A 70 -14.57 33.14 9.44
CA GLY A 70 -15.32 33.64 8.28
C GLY A 70 -14.91 33.30 6.84
N PHE A 71 -13.86 32.52 6.58
CA PHE A 71 -13.52 32.09 5.23
C PHE A 71 -14.26 30.80 4.86
N PRO A 72 -14.88 30.70 3.67
CA PRO A 72 -15.43 29.43 3.21
C PRO A 72 -14.32 28.38 3.14
N PRO A 73 -14.61 27.09 3.38
CA PRO A 73 -13.62 26.04 3.24
C PRO A 73 -13.05 26.10 1.83
N VAL A 74 -11.79 26.56 1.73
CA VAL A 74 -11.05 26.49 0.48
C VAL A 74 -10.77 25.01 0.25
N HIS A 75 -11.68 24.35 -0.46
CA HIS A 75 -11.49 23.03 -1.01
C HIS A 75 -10.45 23.10 -2.13
N LEU A 76 -9.17 23.27 -1.77
CA LEU A 76 -8.08 22.79 -2.63
C LEU A 76 -8.13 21.26 -2.62
N PRO A 77 -7.82 20.59 -3.74
CA PRO A 77 -8.05 19.16 -3.90
C PRO A 77 -7.28 18.40 -2.84
N THR A 78 -8.01 17.75 -1.93
CA THR A 78 -7.51 16.93 -0.80
C THR A 78 -6.48 15.87 -1.23
N LYS A 79 -6.44 15.54 -2.52
CA LYS A 79 -5.50 14.64 -3.20
C LYS A 79 -4.03 15.06 -3.04
N ASP A 80 -3.70 16.30 -3.39
CA ASP A 80 -2.30 16.73 -3.53
C ASP A 80 -1.59 16.88 -2.19
N ARG A 81 -2.31 17.35 -1.16
CA ARG A 81 -1.75 17.48 0.20
C ARG A 81 -1.40 16.13 0.81
N PHE A 82 -2.22 15.12 0.54
CA PHE A 82 -1.97 13.79 1.06
C PHE A 82 -0.84 13.07 0.34
N LEU A 83 -0.83 13.12 -0.99
CA LEU A 83 0.31 12.61 -1.75
C LEU A 83 1.59 13.32 -1.30
N ALA A 84 1.57 14.65 -1.15
CA ALA A 84 2.70 15.40 -0.62
C ALA A 84 3.11 14.94 0.79
N SER A 85 2.15 14.54 1.64
CA SER A 85 2.44 13.99 2.96
C SER A 85 3.09 12.60 2.87
N ILE A 86 2.59 11.69 2.02
CA ILE A 86 3.22 10.39 1.75
C ILE A 86 4.64 10.62 1.22
N TYR A 87 4.80 11.49 0.22
CA TYR A 87 6.11 11.83 -0.35
C TYR A 87 7.07 12.38 0.70
N HIS A 88 6.61 13.30 1.55
CA HIS A 88 7.43 13.87 2.60
C HIS A 88 7.85 12.80 3.60
N ILE A 89 6.92 11.95 4.05
CA ILE A 89 7.20 10.87 4.98
C ILE A 89 8.22 9.90 4.38
N LEU A 90 8.03 9.49 3.13
CA LEU A 90 8.95 8.60 2.42
C LEU A 90 10.32 9.24 2.16
N LEU A 91 10.35 10.52 1.80
CA LEU A 91 11.59 11.27 1.53
C LEU A 91 12.45 11.42 2.78
N PHE A 92 11.82 11.64 3.92
CA PHE A 92 12.51 11.81 5.19
C PHE A 92 12.67 10.51 5.98
N HIS A 93 12.09 9.39 5.52
CA HIS A 93 12.30 8.08 6.11
C HIS A 93 13.76 7.64 5.91
N ARG A 94 14.39 7.14 6.98
CA ARG A 94 15.82 6.72 7.00
C ARG A 94 16.01 5.26 7.36
N GLY A 95 14.94 4.55 7.73
CA GLY A 95 14.96 3.13 8.11
C GLY A 95 14.58 2.20 6.96
N ALA A 96 14.61 0.90 7.22
CA ALA A 96 13.99 -0.08 6.33
C ALA A 96 12.47 -0.03 6.49
N ILE A 97 11.74 0.12 5.38
CA ILE A 97 10.28 0.01 5.38
C ILE A 97 9.95 -1.47 5.17
N LEU A 98 9.69 -2.16 6.27
CA LEU A 98 9.39 -3.59 6.27
C LEU A 98 7.95 -3.86 5.80
N LYS A 99 7.03 -2.94 6.09
CA LYS A 99 5.63 -3.01 5.69
C LYS A 99 5.10 -1.63 5.29
N PHE A 100 4.49 -1.54 4.12
CA PHE A 100 3.80 -0.33 3.66
C PHE A 100 2.36 -0.69 3.29
N ILE A 101 1.40 -0.13 4.01
CA ILE A 101 -0.03 -0.32 3.78
C ILE A 101 -0.59 0.97 3.19
N LEU A 102 -1.23 0.87 2.03
CA LEU A 102 -1.94 1.96 1.38
C LEU A 102 -3.42 1.58 1.23
N SER A 103 -4.26 2.21 2.06
CA SER A 103 -5.70 1.98 2.18
C SER A 103 -6.46 3.27 1.90
N ILE A 104 -6.34 3.77 0.68
CA ILE A 104 -6.92 5.06 0.28
C ILE A 104 -7.83 4.93 -0.93
N SER A 105 -8.76 5.86 -1.08
CA SER A 105 -9.52 6.01 -2.32
C SER A 105 -8.56 6.31 -3.48
N TRP A 106 -8.31 5.35 -4.38
CA TRP A 106 -7.31 5.56 -5.46
C TRP A 106 -7.76 6.54 -6.53
N LYS A 107 -8.99 7.07 -6.46
CA LYS A 107 -9.38 8.30 -7.17
C LYS A 107 -8.45 9.48 -6.80
N LEU A 108 -7.75 9.41 -5.67
CA LEU A 108 -6.90 10.46 -5.13
C LEU A 108 -5.44 10.40 -5.61
N ILE A 109 -5.01 9.31 -6.26
CA ILE A 109 -3.61 9.12 -6.65
C ILE A 109 -3.43 9.46 -8.13
N GLY A 110 -2.69 10.53 -8.43
CA GLY A 110 -2.26 10.83 -9.81
C GLY A 110 -1.07 9.97 -10.25
N ASN A 111 -0.65 10.09 -11.52
CA ASN A 111 0.47 9.33 -12.11
C ASN A 111 1.87 9.70 -11.58
N ARG A 112 1.98 10.31 -10.39
CA ARG A 112 3.29 10.66 -9.82
C ARG A 112 3.91 9.42 -9.18
N LEU A 113 5.16 9.14 -9.56
CA LEU A 113 5.93 7.97 -9.13
C LEU A 113 6.29 8.05 -7.65
N LEU A 114 5.89 7.06 -6.84
CA LEU A 114 6.42 6.87 -5.50
C LEU A 114 7.67 5.99 -5.61
N MET A 115 8.87 6.57 -5.47
CA MET A 115 10.10 5.78 -5.43
C MET A 115 10.25 5.08 -4.08
N LEU A 116 9.88 3.80 -4.00
CA LEU A 116 9.87 3.00 -2.77
C LEU A 116 11.08 2.05 -2.71
N ARG A 117 12.29 2.62 -2.78
CA ARG A 117 13.55 1.88 -2.99
C ARG A 117 13.91 0.87 -1.88
N HIS A 118 13.34 1.02 -0.69
CA HIS A 118 13.64 0.19 0.47
C HIS A 118 12.48 -0.72 0.88
N LEU A 119 11.41 -0.76 0.10
CA LEU A 119 10.20 -1.47 0.47
C LEU A 119 10.35 -2.99 0.30
N ASN A 120 10.06 -3.73 1.36
CA ASN A 120 10.06 -5.20 1.33
C ASN A 120 8.66 -5.81 1.18
N ALA A 121 7.63 -5.21 1.78
CA ALA A 121 6.25 -5.68 1.66
C ALA A 121 5.29 -4.53 1.35
N LEU A 122 4.49 -4.68 0.29
CA LEU A 122 3.48 -3.73 -0.15
C LEU A 122 2.09 -4.34 0.04
N GLU A 123 1.23 -3.67 0.79
CA GLU A 123 -0.17 -4.03 0.96
C GLU A 123 -1.06 -2.91 0.41
N LEU A 124 -1.81 -3.22 -0.64
CA LEU A 124 -2.79 -2.34 -1.24
C LEU A 124 -4.18 -2.81 -0.82
N SER A 125 -4.88 -1.96 -0.08
CA SER A 125 -6.22 -2.27 0.41
C SER A 125 -7.29 -1.64 -0.47
N ASP A 126 -8.44 -2.29 -0.46
CA ASP A 126 -9.68 -1.89 -1.11
C ASP A 126 -9.68 -1.84 -2.66
N VAL A 127 -8.63 -2.26 -3.36
CA VAL A 127 -8.37 -2.02 -4.80
C VAL A 127 -9.48 -2.41 -5.79
N LEU A 128 -9.92 -1.49 -6.66
CA LEU A 128 -10.85 -1.72 -7.78
C LEU A 128 -10.07 -2.06 -9.06
N LEU A 129 -9.74 -3.32 -9.25
CA LEU A 129 -8.90 -3.80 -10.37
C LEU A 129 -9.51 -3.59 -11.77
N GLY A 130 -10.78 -3.20 -11.83
CA GLY A 130 -11.54 -2.91 -13.03
C GLY A 130 -11.11 -1.76 -13.91
N THR A 131 -10.23 -0.88 -13.42
CA THR A 131 -9.86 0.33 -14.15
C THR A 131 -8.43 0.27 -14.64
N ALA A 132 -8.22 0.71 -15.87
CA ALA A 132 -6.91 0.69 -16.52
C ALA A 132 -5.88 1.58 -15.78
N LEU A 133 -6.34 2.69 -15.20
CA LEU A 133 -5.51 3.57 -14.37
C LEU A 133 -5.01 2.89 -13.09
N ILE A 134 -5.88 2.13 -12.41
CA ILE A 134 -5.51 1.39 -11.19
C ILE A 134 -4.49 0.30 -11.54
N PHE A 135 -4.69 -0.42 -12.64
CA PHE A 135 -3.70 -1.39 -13.12
C PHE A 135 -2.33 -0.74 -13.34
N GLN A 136 -2.28 0.35 -14.12
CA GLN A 136 -1.04 1.05 -14.41
C GLN A 136 -0.36 1.55 -13.13
N PHE A 137 -1.14 2.05 -12.17
CA PHE A 137 -0.61 2.51 -10.90
C PHE A 137 0.01 1.38 -10.07
N ILE A 138 -0.68 0.24 -9.93
CA ILE A 138 -0.13 -0.93 -9.22
C ILE A 138 1.15 -1.38 -9.89
N TRP A 139 1.17 -1.46 -11.22
CA TRP A 139 2.37 -1.81 -11.98
C TRP A 139 3.52 -0.84 -11.71
N LEU A 140 3.26 0.48 -11.71
CA LEU A 140 4.28 1.48 -11.38
C LEU A 140 4.80 1.31 -9.93
N MET A 141 3.93 1.03 -8.97
CA MET A 141 4.33 0.84 -7.56
C MET A 141 5.24 -0.38 -7.37
N ILE A 142 4.87 -1.52 -7.96
CA ILE A 142 5.65 -2.75 -7.83
C ILE A 142 6.98 -2.66 -8.61
N THR A 143 6.99 -1.97 -9.76
CA THR A 143 8.20 -1.81 -10.57
C THR A 143 9.19 -0.83 -9.95
N ASN A 144 8.72 0.20 -9.24
CA ASN A 144 9.57 1.15 -8.51
C ASN A 144 10.05 0.65 -7.13
N SER A 145 9.73 -0.60 -6.78
CA SER A 145 10.08 -1.24 -5.51
C SER A 145 11.02 -2.44 -5.73
N PRO A 146 12.31 -2.22 -6.07
CA PRO A 146 13.22 -3.29 -6.51
C PRO A 146 13.52 -4.36 -5.44
N LYS A 147 13.24 -4.07 -4.16
CA LYS A 147 13.43 -4.98 -3.03
C LYS A 147 12.14 -5.66 -2.56
N LEU A 148 11.04 -5.47 -3.28
CA LEU A 148 9.73 -6.00 -2.91
C LEU A 148 9.74 -7.54 -2.94
N GLN A 149 9.45 -8.17 -1.79
CA GLN A 149 9.35 -9.62 -1.65
C GLN A 149 7.92 -10.10 -1.42
N ARG A 150 7.07 -9.26 -0.81
CA ARG A 150 5.67 -9.59 -0.54
C ARG A 150 4.74 -8.53 -1.10
N LEU A 151 3.74 -8.95 -1.86
CA LEU A 151 2.68 -8.10 -2.39
C LEU A 151 1.32 -8.63 -1.93
N THR A 152 0.54 -7.79 -1.28
CA THR A 152 -0.85 -8.09 -0.92
C THR A 152 -1.77 -7.09 -1.61
N ILE A 153 -2.80 -7.59 -2.28
CA ILE A 153 -3.84 -6.77 -2.92
C ILE A 153 -5.18 -7.27 -2.42
N GLN A 154 -5.93 -6.42 -1.72
CA GLN A 154 -7.32 -6.68 -1.37
C GLN A 154 -8.24 -6.03 -2.38
N ALA A 155 -8.94 -6.84 -3.18
CA ALA A 155 -9.83 -6.35 -4.22
C ALA A 155 -11.21 -5.97 -3.68
N ILE A 156 -11.78 -4.86 -4.18
CA ILE A 156 -13.21 -4.60 -4.07
C ILE A 156 -13.93 -5.34 -5.21
N PRO A 157 -14.99 -6.12 -4.90
CA PRO A 157 -15.80 -6.76 -5.93
C PRO A 157 -16.41 -5.73 -6.86
N CYS A 158 -16.23 -5.90 -8.16
CA CYS A 158 -16.88 -5.05 -9.15
C CYS A 158 -17.91 -5.83 -9.99
N SER A 159 -18.91 -5.13 -10.51
CA SER A 159 -19.99 -5.71 -11.30
C SER A 159 -19.88 -5.46 -12.81
N LYS A 160 -19.20 -4.39 -13.27
CA LYS A 160 -19.11 -4.00 -14.69
C LYS A 160 -17.90 -3.09 -14.90
N ASP A 161 -16.83 -3.60 -15.48
CA ASP A 161 -15.57 -2.87 -15.62
C ASP A 161 -15.14 -2.69 -17.09
N ASP A 162 -14.27 -1.71 -17.31
CA ASP A 162 -13.65 -1.36 -18.60
C ASP A 162 -12.56 -2.38 -18.98
N GLU A 163 -12.98 -3.64 -19.09
CA GLU A 163 -12.13 -4.81 -19.33
C GLU A 163 -11.22 -4.60 -20.55
N VAL A 164 -11.77 -4.02 -21.62
CA VAL A 164 -11.03 -3.74 -22.86
C VAL A 164 -9.87 -2.78 -22.61
N ALA A 165 -10.07 -1.72 -21.82
CA ALA A 165 -9.01 -0.77 -21.51
C ALA A 165 -7.91 -1.40 -20.63
N VAL A 166 -8.29 -2.21 -19.64
CA VAL A 166 -7.33 -2.92 -18.79
C VAL A 166 -6.46 -3.87 -19.62
N LEU A 167 -7.08 -4.65 -20.51
CA LEU A 167 -6.36 -5.58 -21.39
C LEU A 167 -5.35 -4.87 -22.28
N LYS A 168 -5.75 -3.77 -22.93
CA LYS A 168 -4.84 -2.97 -23.78
C LYS A 168 -3.63 -2.46 -22.99
N ILE A 169 -3.83 -1.99 -21.76
CA ILE A 169 -2.71 -1.53 -20.92
C ILE A 169 -1.84 -2.71 -20.48
N CYS A 170 -2.42 -3.87 -20.15
CA CYS A 170 -1.65 -5.08 -19.85
C CYS A 170 -0.73 -5.45 -21.02
N GLU A 171 -1.29 -5.55 -22.23
CA GLU A 171 -0.54 -5.88 -23.44
C GLU A 171 0.58 -4.87 -23.72
N ALA A 172 0.27 -3.57 -23.66
CA ALA A 172 1.28 -2.51 -23.84
C ALA A 172 2.40 -2.59 -22.79
N THR A 173 2.05 -2.95 -21.55
CA THR A 173 3.01 -3.16 -20.46
C THR A 173 3.90 -4.36 -20.72
N MET A 174 3.33 -5.45 -21.25
CA MET A 174 4.06 -6.68 -21.53
C MET A 174 5.06 -6.51 -22.68
N VAL A 175 4.67 -5.77 -23.73
CA VAL A 175 5.49 -5.53 -24.93
C VAL A 175 6.68 -4.61 -24.64
N SER A 176 6.57 -3.71 -23.66
CA SER A 176 7.56 -2.64 -23.43
C SER A 176 8.64 -2.97 -22.40
N SER A 177 8.63 -4.15 -21.79
CA SER A 177 9.36 -4.38 -20.54
C SER A 177 10.32 -5.60 -20.56
N ASP A 178 11.63 -5.35 -20.55
CA ASP A 178 12.65 -6.30 -20.05
C ASP A 178 12.68 -6.38 -18.51
N PHE A 179 11.66 -5.81 -17.86
CA PHE A 179 11.61 -5.60 -16.43
C PHE A 179 11.04 -6.81 -15.71
N TYR A 180 11.79 -7.36 -14.76
CA TYR A 180 11.35 -8.48 -13.92
C TYR A 180 11.25 -8.08 -12.44
N LEU A 181 10.27 -8.64 -11.74
CA LEU A 181 10.09 -8.55 -10.29
C LEU A 181 11.07 -9.52 -9.59
N LYS A 182 12.37 -9.20 -9.69
CA LYS A 182 13.51 -10.08 -9.35
C LYS A 182 13.53 -10.60 -7.90
N GLN A 183 12.81 -9.95 -7.00
CA GLN A 183 12.78 -10.30 -5.57
C GLN A 183 11.41 -10.75 -5.06
N LEU A 184 10.36 -10.65 -5.87
CA LEU A 184 9.00 -10.97 -5.42
C LEU A 184 8.87 -12.48 -5.18
N ARG A 185 8.55 -12.86 -3.94
CA ARG A 185 8.43 -14.26 -3.48
C ARG A 185 7.01 -14.64 -3.13
N GLU A 186 6.24 -13.71 -2.59
CA GLU A 186 4.90 -13.99 -2.10
C GLU A 186 3.91 -12.97 -2.66
N VAL A 187 2.80 -13.47 -3.20
CA VAL A 187 1.66 -12.66 -3.61
C VAL A 187 0.42 -13.16 -2.89
N GLU A 188 -0.35 -12.24 -2.31
CA GLU A 188 -1.66 -12.53 -1.72
C GLU A 188 -2.73 -11.65 -2.35
N MET A 189 -3.68 -12.27 -3.05
CA MET A 189 -4.88 -11.63 -3.59
C MET A 189 -6.05 -11.92 -2.64
N ARG A 190 -6.67 -10.88 -2.05
CA ARG A 190 -7.80 -11.01 -1.12
C ARG A 190 -9.11 -10.53 -1.76
N SER A 191 -10.22 -11.11 -1.32
CA SER A 191 -11.57 -10.72 -1.76
C SER A 191 -11.76 -10.80 -3.29
N VAL A 192 -11.15 -11.83 -3.91
CA VAL A 192 -11.20 -12.04 -5.36
C VAL A 192 -12.60 -12.47 -5.80
N SER A 193 -13.16 -11.76 -6.77
CA SER A 193 -14.55 -11.92 -7.22
C SER A 193 -14.69 -12.73 -8.51
N GLY A 194 -13.59 -13.08 -9.18
CA GLY A 194 -13.56 -13.90 -10.39
C GLY A 194 -13.47 -13.10 -11.69
N THR A 195 -13.16 -11.80 -11.65
CA THR A 195 -13.20 -10.92 -12.82
C THR A 195 -12.00 -11.13 -13.75
N THR A 196 -12.15 -10.75 -15.02
CA THR A 196 -11.05 -10.84 -15.99
C THR A 196 -9.85 -9.97 -15.60
N PRO A 197 -10.01 -8.71 -15.11
CA PRO A 197 -8.88 -7.91 -14.64
C PRO A 197 -8.09 -8.54 -13.48
N GLU A 198 -8.78 -9.15 -12.51
CA GLU A 198 -8.13 -9.88 -11.40
C GLU A 198 -7.21 -10.98 -11.96
N LEU A 199 -7.73 -11.78 -12.89
CA LEU A 199 -6.98 -12.85 -13.54
C LEU A 199 -5.76 -12.35 -14.30
N HIS A 200 -5.90 -11.26 -15.05
CA HIS A 200 -4.79 -10.71 -15.85
C HIS A 200 -3.66 -10.20 -14.99
N ILE A 201 -3.96 -9.53 -13.88
CA ILE A 201 -2.92 -9.12 -12.91
C ILE A 201 -2.20 -10.34 -12.34
N MET A 202 -2.93 -11.39 -11.99
CA MET A 202 -2.30 -12.63 -11.50
C MET A 202 -1.40 -13.29 -12.56
N LYS A 203 -1.86 -13.37 -13.82
CA LYS A 203 -1.05 -13.88 -14.94
C LYS A 203 0.21 -13.03 -15.15
N LEU A 204 0.08 -11.72 -15.11
CA LEU A 204 1.21 -10.78 -15.23
C LEU A 204 2.23 -11.00 -14.09
N LEU A 205 1.78 -11.08 -12.84
CA LEU A 205 2.66 -11.33 -11.70
C LEU A 205 3.39 -12.68 -11.85
N LEU A 206 2.72 -13.73 -12.35
CA LEU A 206 3.35 -15.03 -12.61
C LEU A 206 4.37 -14.98 -13.75
N ALA A 207 4.09 -14.21 -14.81
CA ALA A 207 4.94 -14.08 -15.99
C ALA A 207 6.20 -13.24 -15.73
N TYR A 208 6.17 -12.31 -14.78
CA TYR A 208 7.27 -11.36 -14.54
C TYR A 208 8.01 -11.56 -13.21
N SER A 209 7.69 -12.60 -12.44
CA SER A 209 8.30 -12.87 -11.12
C SER A 209 9.11 -14.17 -11.11
N PRO A 210 10.42 -14.13 -11.46
CA PRO A 210 11.23 -15.35 -11.58
C PRO A 210 11.54 -16.03 -10.25
N LYS A 211 11.35 -15.34 -9.11
CA LYS A 211 11.57 -15.87 -7.76
C LYS A 211 10.28 -16.11 -6.97
N LEU A 212 9.12 -16.05 -7.62
CA LEU A 212 7.85 -16.24 -6.93
C LEU A 212 7.77 -17.67 -6.37
N GLU A 213 7.45 -17.79 -5.10
CA GLU A 213 7.34 -19.06 -4.38
C GLU A 213 5.88 -19.42 -4.14
N ILE A 214 5.06 -18.43 -3.77
CA ILE A 214 3.65 -18.64 -3.48
C ILE A 214 2.77 -17.50 -3.99
N MET A 215 1.63 -17.87 -4.55
CA MET A 215 0.50 -16.98 -4.84
C MET A 215 -0.74 -17.51 -4.13
N VAL A 216 -1.22 -16.76 -3.13
CA VAL A 216 -2.42 -17.10 -2.38
C VAL A 216 -3.59 -16.29 -2.92
N VAL A 217 -4.68 -16.97 -3.27
CA VAL A 217 -5.93 -16.36 -3.72
C VAL A 217 -7.00 -16.66 -2.68
N LYS A 218 -7.50 -15.61 -2.01
CA LYS A 218 -8.63 -15.67 -1.08
C LYS A 218 -9.86 -15.10 -1.78
N PRO A 219 -10.90 -15.90 -2.03
CA PRO A 219 -12.06 -15.43 -2.73
C PRO A 219 -12.97 -14.58 -1.87
N HIS A 220 -13.80 -13.77 -2.53
CA HIS A 220 -14.81 -12.97 -1.87
C HIS A 220 -15.93 -13.87 -1.33
N PRO A 221 -16.29 -13.79 -0.03
CA PRO A 221 -17.19 -14.75 0.62
C PRO A 221 -18.57 -14.87 -0.04
N ALA A 222 -19.09 -13.79 -0.62
CA ALA A 222 -20.41 -13.78 -1.26
C ALA A 222 -20.42 -14.16 -2.76
N LYS A 223 -19.25 -14.37 -3.39
CA LYS A 223 -19.15 -14.61 -4.85
C LYS A 223 -18.45 -15.94 -5.21
N VAL A 224 -18.33 -16.86 -4.25
CA VAL A 224 -17.68 -18.16 -4.46
C VAL A 224 -18.64 -19.16 -5.07
N THR A 225 -18.94 -19.04 -6.36
CA THR A 225 -19.70 -20.09 -7.05
C THR A 225 -19.11 -20.48 -8.40
N ASP A 226 -18.75 -19.55 -9.31
CA ASP A 226 -18.16 -19.92 -10.62
C ASP A 226 -16.89 -19.15 -11.02
N GLY A 227 -16.83 -17.83 -10.77
CA GLY A 227 -15.72 -16.98 -11.23
C GLY A 227 -14.37 -17.32 -10.60
N GLY A 228 -14.35 -17.67 -9.31
CA GLY A 228 -13.13 -18.08 -8.61
C GLY A 228 -12.55 -19.41 -9.11
N LEU A 229 -13.42 -20.38 -9.44
CA LEU A 229 -13.00 -21.66 -10.03
C LEU A 229 -12.42 -21.47 -11.43
N ARG A 230 -13.02 -20.58 -12.24
CA ARG A 230 -12.48 -20.21 -13.56
C ARG A 230 -11.06 -19.65 -13.45
N ILE A 231 -10.84 -18.70 -12.53
CA ILE A 231 -9.52 -18.13 -12.29
C ILE A 231 -8.50 -19.23 -11.94
N LEU A 232 -8.85 -20.16 -11.05
CA LEU A 232 -7.95 -21.24 -10.68
C LEU A 232 -7.61 -22.17 -11.83
N LYS A 233 -8.62 -22.55 -12.61
CA LYS A 233 -8.43 -23.39 -13.79
C LYS A 233 -7.43 -22.72 -14.74
N GLU A 234 -7.62 -21.45 -15.06
CA GLU A 234 -6.74 -20.72 -15.96
C GLU A 234 -5.33 -20.52 -15.40
N LEU A 235 -5.20 -20.15 -14.11
CA LEU A 235 -3.88 -19.98 -13.50
C LEU A 235 -3.12 -21.30 -13.34
N SER A 236 -3.81 -22.43 -13.21
CA SER A 236 -3.17 -23.75 -13.13
C SER A 236 -2.49 -24.16 -14.45
N GLN A 237 -3.06 -23.73 -15.58
CA GLN A 237 -2.56 -23.99 -16.93
C GLN A 237 -1.58 -22.92 -17.43
N PHE A 238 -1.57 -21.74 -16.80
CA PHE A 238 -0.73 -20.63 -17.22
C PHE A 238 0.76 -20.88 -16.95
N GLN A 239 1.60 -20.59 -17.94
CA GLN A 239 3.05 -20.71 -17.81
C GLN A 239 3.59 -19.64 -16.86
N ARG A 240 4.41 -20.06 -15.91
CA ARG A 240 4.98 -19.20 -14.87
C ARG A 240 6.47 -19.05 -15.11
N LEU A 241 7.01 -17.87 -14.83
CA LEU A 241 8.45 -17.66 -14.95
C LEU A 241 9.24 -18.33 -13.81
N SER A 242 8.64 -18.40 -12.61
CA SER A 242 9.19 -19.21 -11.52
C SER A 242 8.65 -20.64 -11.59
N PRO A 243 9.50 -21.67 -11.77
CA PRO A 243 9.08 -23.06 -11.73
C PRO A 243 8.70 -23.53 -10.31
N LYS A 244 9.09 -22.78 -9.28
CA LYS A 244 8.79 -23.09 -7.87
C LYS A 244 7.47 -22.49 -7.39
N ALA A 245 6.87 -21.58 -8.17
CA ALA A 245 5.66 -20.88 -7.76
C ALA A 245 4.49 -21.85 -7.56
N LYS A 246 3.93 -21.88 -6.35
CA LYS A 246 2.71 -22.61 -6.02
C LYS A 246 1.54 -21.64 -5.96
N ILE A 247 0.41 -22.00 -6.56
CA ILE A 247 -0.84 -21.26 -6.44
C ILE A 247 -1.70 -21.99 -5.41
N THR A 248 -2.19 -21.26 -4.42
CA THR A 248 -3.07 -21.79 -3.38
C THR A 248 -4.34 -20.98 -3.32
N TYR A 249 -5.48 -21.66 -3.42
CA TYR A 249 -6.78 -21.06 -3.19
C TYR A 249 -7.26 -21.39 -1.79
N LYS A 250 -7.56 -20.38 -0.98
CA LYS A 250 -8.17 -20.62 0.33
C LYS A 250 -9.68 -20.73 0.14
N HIS A 251 -10.27 -21.84 0.57
CA HIS A 251 -11.72 -21.92 0.66
C HIS A 251 -12.23 -20.84 1.62
N PRO A 252 -13.40 -20.22 1.34
CA PRO A 252 -13.94 -19.09 2.12
C PRO A 252 -14.26 -19.43 3.58
N ASN A 253 -14.11 -20.68 4.04
CA ASN A 253 -14.47 -21.13 5.38
C ASN A 253 -13.40 -22.04 6.02
N VAL A 254 -12.19 -21.52 6.26
CA VAL A 254 -11.33 -22.12 7.30
C VAL A 254 -10.94 -21.02 8.27
N ARG A 255 -11.76 -20.88 9.32
CA ARG A 255 -11.36 -20.22 10.56
C ARG A 255 -10.29 -21.12 11.18
N ASN A 256 -9.06 -20.61 11.31
CA ASN A 256 -8.17 -21.07 12.37
C ASN A 256 -8.42 -20.19 13.58
#